data_AF-A0A8S3TTD0-F1
#
_entry.id   AF-A0A8S3TTD0-F1
#
_cell.length_a   1.000
_cell.length_b   1.000
_cell.length_c   1.000
_cell.angle_alpha   90.00
_cell.angle_beta   90.00
_cell.angle_gamma   90.00
#
_symmetry.space_group_name_H-M   'P 1'
#
loop_
_entity.id
_entity.type
_entity.pdbx_description
1 polymer ?
#
loop_
_entity_poly.entity_id
_entity_poly.type
_entity_poly.pdbx_seq_one_letter_code
_entity_poly.pdbx_strand_id
1 'polypeptide(L)'
;MDIEINVRMNLSKDDERDVTLIVPEQTTVGSFIRKVCKENDIPMKSSYVLTLYESSEPLRWSSRLNSCHVNSGMTVVLGENEDDEDMNEIRTVHCNLWWPFAFICFMIGIIGVTAIVVVKHMQEQPVYEYGIVMDAGSSHTKLFIYKWDGVKEKNTALAEQIHTCSVPGHGISSYEANPEGLAPGLRYCLSEAKATIPKDKQSSSPVYLGATAGMRLIHEVNSTITDAI
;
A
#
# COMPACT_ATOMS: atom_id res chain seq x y z
N MET A 1 24.81 -57.43 18.44
CA MET A 1 25.89 -58.25 17.88
C MET A 1 26.74 -57.32 17.05
N ASP A 2 28.05 -57.43 17.16
CA ASP A 2 28.97 -56.63 16.37
C ASP A 2 29.39 -57.44 15.15
N ILE A 3 29.50 -56.76 14.01
CA ILE A 3 29.93 -57.34 12.75
C ILE A 3 31.27 -56.72 12.35
N GLU A 4 32.15 -57.58 11.84
CA GLU A 4 33.46 -57.20 11.31
C GLU A 4 33.33 -56.98 9.81
N ILE A 5 33.65 -55.78 9.32
CA ILE A 5 33.50 -55.42 7.90
C ILE A 5 34.86 -54.95 7.38
N ASN A 6 35.25 -55.46 6.21
CA ASN A 6 36.44 -55.01 5.50
C ASN A 6 36.05 -53.85 4.58
N VAL A 7 36.67 -52.69 4.76
CA VAL A 7 36.42 -51.49 3.96
C VAL A 7 37.61 -51.22 3.07
N ARG A 8 37.38 -51.32 1.76
CA ARG A 8 38.33 -50.90 0.75
C ARG A 8 38.10 -49.45 0.39
N MET A 9 39.06 -48.59 0.66
CA MET A 9 39.01 -47.19 0.29
C MET A 9 39.54 -47.03 -1.13
N ASN A 10 38.70 -46.53 -2.02
CA ASN A 10 39.05 -46.20 -3.39
C ASN A 10 38.77 -44.71 -3.63
N LEU A 11 39.54 -43.87 -2.94
CA LEU A 11 39.35 -42.41 -2.91
C LEU A 11 40.30 -41.67 -3.86
N SER A 12 41.35 -42.32 -4.35
CA SER A 12 42.30 -41.80 -5.33
C SER A 12 42.99 -42.96 -6.04
N LYS A 13 43.40 -42.78 -7.31
CA LYS A 13 44.04 -43.81 -8.14
C LYS A 13 45.33 -44.40 -7.54
N ASP A 14 45.92 -43.73 -6.54
CA ASP A 14 47.17 -44.13 -5.88
C ASP A 14 46.98 -44.49 -4.38
N ASP A 15 45.75 -44.49 -3.83
CA ASP A 15 45.48 -44.73 -2.40
C ASP A 15 44.41 -45.82 -2.20
N GLU A 16 44.76 -47.08 -2.53
CA GLU A 16 43.94 -48.25 -2.21
C GLU A 16 44.32 -48.75 -0.80
N ARG A 17 43.49 -48.43 0.19
CA ARG A 17 43.68 -48.84 1.59
C ARG A 17 42.55 -49.76 2.05
N ASP A 18 42.90 -50.90 2.62
CA ASP A 18 41.95 -51.82 3.23
C ASP A 18 41.97 -51.65 4.77
N VAL A 19 40.80 -51.41 5.37
CA VAL A 19 40.65 -51.23 6.82
C VAL A 19 39.51 -52.10 7.33
N THR A 20 39.76 -52.84 8.41
CA THR A 20 38.73 -53.67 9.04
C THR A 20 38.13 -52.94 10.23
N LEU A 21 36.80 -52.81 10.25
CA LEU A 21 36.08 -52.14 11.33
C LEU A 21 35.06 -53.06 11.98
N ILE A 22 35.02 -53.00 13.30
CA ILE A 22 34.00 -53.66 14.11
C ILE A 22 32.92 -52.62 14.42
N VAL A 23 31.69 -52.90 14.00
CA VAL A 23 30.55 -52.00 14.19
C VAL A 23 29.29 -52.76 14.63
N PRO A 24 28.40 -52.11 15.39
CA PRO A 24 27.10 -52.70 15.70
C PRO A 24 26.31 -52.97 14.42
N GLU A 25 25.66 -54.13 14.33
CA GLU A 25 24.87 -54.59 13.17
C GLU A 25 23.77 -53.61 12.72
N GLN A 26 23.24 -52.79 13.65
CA GLN A 26 22.18 -51.81 13.36
C GLN A 26 22.70 -50.45 12.88
N THR A 27 24.01 -50.30 12.70
CA THR A 27 24.63 -49.03 12.26
C THR A 27 24.15 -48.66 10.86
N THR A 28 23.84 -47.38 10.64
CA THR A 28 23.47 -46.88 9.31
C THR A 28 24.71 -46.68 8.44
N VAL A 29 24.54 -46.81 7.12
CA VAL A 29 25.63 -46.59 6.14
C VAL A 29 26.28 -45.22 6.36
N GLY A 30 25.50 -44.16 6.55
CA GLY A 30 26.04 -42.82 6.82
C GLY A 30 26.82 -42.69 8.12
N SER A 31 26.40 -43.40 9.18
CA SER A 31 27.15 -43.42 10.45
C SER A 31 28.43 -44.26 10.35
N PHE A 32 28.38 -45.32 9.54
CA PHE A 32 29.54 -46.17 9.24
C PHE A 32 30.60 -45.38 8.48
N ILE A 33 30.22 -44.68 7.39
CA ILE A 33 31.14 -43.83 6.62
C ILE A 33 31.78 -42.76 7.51
N ARG A 34 31.00 -42.10 8.38
CA ARG A 34 31.57 -41.13 9.34
C ARG A 34 32.58 -41.76 10.29
N LYS A 35 32.34 -42.98 10.75
CA LYS A 35 33.26 -43.71 11.63
C LYS A 35 34.56 -44.05 10.87
N VAL A 36 34.44 -44.57 9.65
CA VAL A 36 35.57 -44.87 8.75
C VAL A 36 36.44 -43.65 8.52
N CYS A 37 35.84 -42.53 8.13
CA CYS A 37 36.56 -41.28 7.86
C CYS A 37 37.26 -40.76 9.12
N LYS A 38 36.58 -40.82 10.28
CA LYS A 38 37.14 -40.35 11.56
C LYS A 38 38.31 -41.20 12.05
N GLU A 39 38.26 -42.52 11.91
CA GLU A 39 39.33 -43.41 12.37
C GLU A 39 40.57 -43.38 11.47
N ASN A 40 40.42 -42.93 10.22
CA ASN A 40 41.50 -42.90 9.23
C ASN A 40 41.96 -41.47 8.86
N ASP A 41 41.52 -40.46 9.62
CA ASP A 41 41.84 -39.04 9.41
C ASP A 41 41.51 -38.53 7.99
N ILE A 42 40.39 -39.02 7.43
CA ILE A 42 39.92 -38.64 6.09
C ILE A 42 38.88 -37.51 6.23
N PRO A 43 39.01 -36.41 5.48
CA PRO A 43 38.03 -35.32 5.52
C PRO A 43 36.68 -35.81 5.01
N MET A 44 35.63 -35.60 5.80
CA MET A 44 34.28 -36.04 5.45
C MET A 44 33.72 -35.25 4.24
N LYS A 45 33.38 -35.93 3.14
CA LYS A 45 32.64 -35.36 2.00
C LYS A 45 31.23 -35.91 1.90
N SER A 46 30.30 -35.11 1.35
CA SER A 46 28.93 -35.56 1.07
C SER A 46 28.83 -36.48 -0.15
N SER A 47 29.83 -36.46 -1.02
CA SER A 47 29.96 -37.29 -2.22
C SER A 47 30.42 -38.73 -1.92
N TYR A 48 30.73 -39.07 -0.65
CA TYR A 48 31.17 -40.42 -0.30
C TYR A 48 30.03 -41.42 -0.28
N VAL A 49 30.21 -42.50 -1.02
CA VAL A 49 29.23 -43.58 -1.16
C VAL A 49 29.89 -44.92 -0.88
N LEU A 50 29.13 -45.81 -0.26
CA LEU A 50 29.55 -47.18 0.05
C LEU A 50 28.93 -48.14 -0.96
N THR A 51 29.74 -48.94 -1.64
CA THR A 51 29.28 -49.97 -2.59
C THR A 51 29.65 -51.36 -2.07
N LEU A 52 28.85 -52.37 -2.42
CA LEU A 52 29.22 -53.76 -2.14
C LEU A 52 30.24 -54.22 -3.18
N TYR A 53 31.28 -54.94 -2.77
CA TYR A 53 32.29 -55.47 -3.68
C TYR A 53 31.69 -56.43 -4.73
N GLU A 54 30.62 -57.15 -4.39
CA GLU A 54 29.98 -58.13 -5.27
C GLU A 54 28.95 -57.52 -6.24
N SER A 55 28.27 -56.43 -5.87
CA SER A 55 27.16 -55.89 -6.67
C SER A 55 27.45 -54.53 -7.31
N SER A 56 28.55 -53.85 -6.96
CA SER A 56 28.88 -52.49 -7.42
C SER A 56 27.76 -51.46 -7.26
N GLU A 57 26.67 -51.79 -6.56
CA GLU A 57 25.53 -50.91 -6.36
C GLU A 57 25.76 -50.03 -5.12
N PRO A 58 25.45 -48.72 -5.21
CA PRO A 58 25.60 -47.81 -4.09
C PRO A 58 24.55 -48.09 -3.01
N LEU A 59 25.01 -48.28 -1.78
CA LEU A 59 24.17 -48.45 -0.61
C LEU A 59 23.58 -47.10 -0.19
N ARG A 60 22.27 -47.10 0.07
CA ARG A 60 21.57 -45.89 0.51
C ARG A 60 22.09 -45.41 1.87
N TRP A 61 22.37 -44.12 1.97
CA TRP A 61 22.91 -43.46 3.18
C TRP A 61 22.12 -43.76 4.48
N SER A 62 20.79 -43.83 4.37
CA SER A 62 19.87 -44.04 5.49
C SER A 62 19.62 -45.52 5.83
N SER A 63 20.08 -46.46 4.99
CA SER A 63 19.89 -47.89 5.23
C SER A 63 20.80 -48.39 6.35
N ARG A 64 20.37 -49.45 7.03
CA ARG A 64 21.18 -50.15 8.04
C ARG A 64 22.02 -51.22 7.35
N LEU A 65 23.23 -51.48 7.85
CA LEU A 65 24.14 -52.47 7.28
C LEU A 65 23.48 -53.86 7.18
N ASN A 66 22.76 -54.29 8.22
CA ASN A 66 22.03 -55.56 8.20
C ASN A 66 20.88 -55.63 7.17
N SER A 67 20.17 -54.51 6.95
CA SER A 67 19.11 -54.42 5.94
C SER A 67 19.65 -54.47 4.51
N CYS A 68 20.94 -54.20 4.34
CA CYS A 68 21.66 -54.32 3.08
C CYS A 68 22.37 -55.68 2.93
N HIS A 69 22.04 -56.65 3.78
CA HIS A 69 22.67 -57.98 3.81
C HIS A 69 24.19 -57.97 4.04
N VAL A 70 24.73 -56.89 4.63
CA VAL A 70 26.14 -56.82 5.00
C VAL A 70 26.36 -57.66 6.25
N ASN A 71 26.97 -58.83 6.06
CA ASN A 71 27.31 -59.76 7.13
C ASN A 71 28.79 -59.64 7.54
N SER A 72 29.13 -60.19 8.69
CA SER A 72 30.51 -60.23 9.17
C SER A 72 31.42 -60.94 8.16
N GLY A 73 32.56 -60.33 7.85
CA GLY A 73 33.55 -60.80 6.87
C GLY A 73 33.36 -60.27 5.44
N MET A 74 32.30 -59.48 5.17
CA MET A 74 32.09 -58.89 3.86
C MET A 74 33.01 -57.70 3.59
N THR A 75 33.35 -57.53 2.30
CA THR A 75 34.12 -56.38 1.81
C THR A 75 33.21 -55.36 1.15
N VAL A 76 33.32 -54.11 1.61
CA VAL A 76 32.62 -52.95 1.06
C VAL A 76 33.64 -51.96 0.52
N VAL A 77 33.29 -51.22 -0.53
CA VAL A 77 34.16 -50.23 -1.15
C VAL A 77 33.63 -48.83 -0.81
N LEU A 78 34.49 -47.96 -0.29
CA LEU A 78 34.22 -46.54 -0.08
C LEU A 78 34.80 -45.75 -1.26
N GLY A 79 33.93 -45.13 -2.05
CA GLY A 79 34.31 -44.31 -3.21
C GLY A 79 33.65 -42.94 -3.20
N GLU A 80 34.08 -42.08 -4.12
CA GLU A 80 33.47 -40.77 -4.37
C GLU A 80 32.50 -40.87 -5.56
N ASN A 81 31.26 -40.44 -5.36
CA ASN A 81 30.25 -40.38 -6.41
C ASN A 81 30.45 -39.08 -7.20
N GLU A 82 30.94 -39.20 -8.43
CA GLU A 82 31.28 -38.06 -9.30
C GLU A 82 30.03 -37.25 -9.71
N ASP A 83 28.82 -37.80 -9.55
CA ASP A 83 27.54 -37.16 -9.94
C ASP A 83 27.06 -36.05 -8.97
N ASP A 84 27.71 -35.85 -7.81
CA ASP A 84 27.27 -34.89 -6.79
C ASP A 84 27.88 -33.48 -6.91
N GLU A 85 28.92 -33.28 -7.74
CA GLU A 85 29.52 -31.94 -7.94
C GLU A 85 28.54 -30.98 -8.64
N ASP A 86 27.79 -31.44 -9.65
CA ASP A 86 26.86 -30.63 -10.43
C ASP A 86 25.59 -30.20 -9.64
N MET A 87 25.23 -30.96 -8.59
CA MET A 87 24.01 -30.72 -7.81
C MET A 87 24.16 -29.66 -6.72
N ASN A 88 25.38 -29.28 -6.34
CA ASN A 88 25.62 -28.28 -5.31
C ASN A 88 25.62 -26.85 -5.87
N GLU A 89 26.00 -26.68 -7.14
CA GLU A 89 25.99 -25.38 -7.83
C GLU A 89 24.57 -24.95 -8.25
N ILE A 90 23.68 -25.90 -8.56
CA ILE A 90 22.27 -25.63 -8.91
C ILE A 90 21.41 -25.32 -7.66
N ARG A 91 21.76 -25.88 -6.49
CA ARG A 91 20.97 -25.75 -5.24
C ARG A 91 21.06 -24.36 -4.60
N THR A 92 22.16 -23.63 -4.81
CA THR A 92 22.33 -22.25 -4.31
C THR A 92 21.48 -21.24 -5.09
N VAL A 93 21.25 -21.45 -6.39
CA VAL A 93 20.47 -20.53 -7.24
C VAL A 93 18.96 -20.62 -6.96
N HIS A 94 18.46 -21.81 -6.59
CA HIS A 94 17.02 -22.03 -6.37
C HIS A 94 16.50 -21.62 -5.00
N CYS A 95 17.36 -21.37 -4.00
CA CYS A 95 16.88 -21.18 -2.61
C CYS A 95 16.49 -19.74 -2.22
N ASN A 96 16.67 -18.70 -3.05
CA ASN A 96 16.35 -17.31 -2.65
C ASN A 96 15.77 -16.42 -3.75
N LEU A 97 15.43 -16.96 -4.93
CA LEU A 97 14.99 -16.13 -6.06
C LEU A 97 13.53 -15.64 -5.93
N TRP A 98 12.73 -16.24 -5.05
CA TRP A 98 11.31 -15.87 -4.88
C TRP A 98 11.13 -14.62 -4.02
N TRP A 99 12.09 -14.35 -3.12
CA TRP A 99 12.06 -13.21 -2.23
C TRP A 99 12.16 -11.84 -2.94
N PRO A 100 13.03 -11.65 -3.95
CA PRO A 100 13.03 -10.40 -4.73
C PRO A 100 11.74 -10.22 -5.53
N PHE A 101 11.17 -11.28 -6.11
CA PHE A 101 9.87 -11.19 -6.80
C PHE A 101 8.74 -10.81 -5.84
N ALA A 102 8.69 -11.40 -4.65
CA ALA A 102 7.71 -11.04 -3.62
C ALA A 102 7.87 -9.59 -3.15
N PHE A 103 9.10 -9.11 -2.97
CA PHE A 103 9.39 -7.74 -2.60
C PHE A 103 8.99 -6.75 -3.70
N ILE A 104 9.29 -7.05 -4.97
CA ILE A 104 8.88 -6.22 -6.12
C ILE A 104 7.36 -6.13 -6.22
N CYS A 105 6.64 -7.25 -6.10
CA CYS A 105 5.17 -7.26 -6.10
C CYS A 105 4.59 -6.44 -4.94
N PHE A 106 5.19 -6.52 -3.75
CA PHE A 106 4.78 -5.73 -2.58
C PHE A 106 5.00 -4.22 -2.81
N MET A 107 6.15 -3.84 -3.37
CA MET A 107 6.44 -2.44 -3.69
C MET A 107 5.50 -1.88 -4.75
N ILE A 108 5.20 -2.64 -5.82
CA ILE A 108 4.20 -2.26 -6.82
C ILE A 108 2.82 -2.08 -6.19
N GLY A 109 2.44 -2.98 -5.27
CA GLY A 109 1.19 -2.88 -4.51
C GLY A 109 1.11 -1.60 -3.68
N ILE A 110 2.18 -1.25 -2.94
CA ILE A 110 2.25 -0.01 -2.17
C ILE A 110 2.15 1.21 -3.10
N ILE A 111 2.89 1.22 -4.21
CA ILE A 111 2.84 2.32 -5.19
C ILE A 111 1.42 2.48 -5.74
N GLY A 112 0.75 1.37 -6.06
CA GLY A 112 -0.65 1.40 -6.52
C GLY A 112 -1.61 1.97 -5.47
N VAL A 113 -1.52 1.50 -4.22
CA VAL A 113 -2.37 1.99 -3.12
C VAL A 113 -2.12 3.47 -2.84
N THR A 114 -0.86 3.88 -2.76
CA THR A 114 -0.50 5.29 -2.54
C THR A 114 -1.00 6.18 -3.68
N ALA A 115 -0.89 5.75 -4.94
CA ALA A 115 -1.46 6.47 -6.08
C ALA A 115 -2.98 6.61 -5.97
N ILE A 116 -3.70 5.55 -5.58
CA ILE A 116 -5.16 5.60 -5.37
C ILE A 116 -5.52 6.57 -4.24
N VAL A 117 -4.81 6.52 -3.12
CA VAL A 117 -5.02 7.43 -1.99
C VAL A 117 -4.78 8.87 -2.40
N VAL A 118 -3.69 9.16 -3.11
CA VAL A 118 -3.39 10.51 -3.61
C VAL A 118 -4.45 11.00 -4.59
N VAL A 119 -4.87 10.18 -5.55
CA VAL A 119 -5.92 10.55 -6.51
C VAL A 119 -7.24 10.84 -5.80
N LYS A 120 -7.65 10.00 -4.85
CA LYS A 120 -8.86 10.25 -4.06
C LYS A 120 -8.75 11.55 -3.25
N HIS A 121 -7.62 11.77 -2.59
CA HIS A 121 -7.44 12.97 -1.77
C HIS A 121 -7.39 14.26 -2.60
N MET A 122 -6.83 14.21 -3.80
CA MET A 122 -6.81 15.34 -4.74
C MET A 122 -8.21 15.62 -5.32
N GLN A 123 -9.05 14.59 -5.44
CA GLN A 123 -10.42 14.71 -5.94
C GLN A 123 -11.43 15.16 -4.86
N GLU A 124 -11.05 15.05 -3.58
CA GLU A 124 -11.91 15.34 -2.43
C GLU A 124 -11.99 16.82 -2.04
N GLN A 125 -11.33 17.76 -2.73
CA GLN A 125 -11.56 19.17 -2.43
C GLN A 125 -12.87 19.64 -3.09
N PRO A 126 -13.94 19.87 -2.31
CA PRO A 126 -15.21 20.33 -2.87
C PRO A 126 -15.02 21.69 -3.55
N VAL A 127 -15.45 21.77 -4.80
CA VAL A 127 -15.41 23.02 -5.56
C VAL A 127 -16.59 23.87 -5.10
N TYR A 128 -16.35 24.79 -4.19
CA TYR A 128 -17.43 25.62 -3.65
C TYR A 128 -17.86 26.73 -4.62
N GLU A 129 -19.17 26.97 -4.62
CA GLU A 129 -19.82 28.12 -5.26
C GLU A 129 -20.46 29.00 -4.18
N TYR A 130 -20.69 30.27 -4.52
CA TYR A 130 -21.17 31.29 -3.58
C TYR A 130 -22.31 32.08 -4.19
N GLY A 131 -23.18 32.62 -3.34
CA GLY A 131 -24.28 33.47 -3.75
C GLY A 131 -24.63 34.48 -2.67
N ILE A 132 -25.02 35.67 -3.10
CA ILE A 132 -25.35 36.78 -2.21
C ILE A 132 -26.84 37.10 -2.35
N VAL A 133 -27.54 37.21 -1.22
CA VAL A 133 -28.95 37.63 -1.17
C VAL A 133 -29.07 38.82 -0.23
N MET A 134 -29.61 39.93 -0.73
CA MET A 134 -29.98 41.09 0.05
C MET A 134 -31.49 41.07 0.28
N ASP A 135 -31.90 40.85 1.51
CA ASP A 135 -33.29 40.99 1.95
C ASP A 135 -33.54 42.45 2.33
N ALA A 136 -34.24 43.16 1.47
CA ALA A 136 -34.58 44.55 1.63
C ALA A 136 -35.97 44.68 2.26
N GLY A 137 -35.97 44.61 3.59
CA GLY A 137 -37.13 44.83 4.45
C GLY A 137 -37.53 46.31 4.55
N SER A 138 -38.74 46.56 5.05
CA SER A 138 -39.21 47.93 5.32
C SER A 138 -38.44 48.62 6.45
N SER A 139 -37.97 47.85 7.43
CA SER A 139 -37.28 48.38 8.61
C SER A 139 -35.76 48.32 8.52
N HIS A 140 -35.24 47.30 7.85
CA HIS A 140 -33.81 47.05 7.74
C HIS A 140 -33.51 46.25 6.47
N THR A 141 -32.28 46.39 5.97
CA THR A 141 -31.74 45.60 4.86
C THR A 141 -30.62 44.72 5.36
N LYS A 142 -30.65 43.42 5.04
CA LYS A 142 -29.60 42.47 5.41
C LYS A 142 -29.04 41.79 4.19
N LEU A 143 -27.72 41.65 4.14
CA LEU A 143 -27.00 40.88 3.15
C LEU A 143 -26.61 39.53 3.76
N PHE A 144 -26.92 38.45 3.04
CA PHE A 144 -26.57 37.09 3.39
C PHE A 144 -25.64 36.52 2.32
N ILE A 145 -24.61 35.80 2.75
CA ILE A 145 -23.70 35.08 1.86
C ILE A 145 -23.91 33.60 2.09
N TYR A 146 -24.22 32.89 1.01
CA TYR A 146 -24.37 31.45 0.98
C TYR A 146 -23.19 30.82 0.25
N LYS A 147 -22.86 29.61 0.69
CA LYS A 147 -21.84 28.74 0.09
C LYS A 147 -22.43 27.35 -0.08
N TRP A 148 -22.14 26.70 -1.19
CA TRP A 148 -22.57 25.32 -1.42
C TRP A 148 -21.54 24.57 -2.26
N ASP A 149 -21.57 23.24 -2.22
CA ASP A 149 -20.76 22.41 -3.12
C ASP A 149 -21.25 22.60 -4.57
N GLY A 150 -20.35 22.97 -5.48
CA GLY A 150 -20.62 23.13 -6.90
C GLY A 150 -21.07 21.82 -7.55
N VAL A 151 -20.70 20.68 -6.98
CA VAL A 151 -21.26 19.37 -7.35
C VAL A 151 -22.65 19.25 -6.74
N LYS A 152 -23.67 19.29 -7.60
CA LYS A 152 -25.07 19.19 -7.18
C LYS A 152 -25.52 17.73 -7.14
N GLU A 153 -25.93 17.23 -5.97
CA GLU A 153 -26.60 15.94 -5.86
C GLU A 153 -28.07 16.08 -6.29
N LYS A 154 -28.48 15.42 -7.39
CA LYS A 154 -29.86 15.50 -7.91
C LYS A 154 -30.32 16.94 -8.18
N ASN A 155 -29.44 17.77 -8.74
CA ASN A 155 -29.66 19.21 -9.01
C ASN A 155 -29.91 20.07 -7.75
N THR A 156 -29.75 19.51 -6.56
CA THR A 156 -29.90 20.22 -5.30
C THR A 156 -28.53 20.31 -4.64
N ALA A 157 -28.25 21.42 -3.99
CA ALA A 157 -27.06 21.57 -3.16
C ALA A 157 -27.49 22.03 -1.78
N LEU A 158 -26.78 21.56 -0.75
CA LEU A 158 -26.97 22.07 0.61
C LEU A 158 -26.26 23.43 0.69
N ALA A 159 -27.06 24.49 0.76
CA ALA A 159 -26.54 25.85 0.94
C ALA A 159 -26.33 26.15 2.43
N GLU A 160 -25.12 26.55 2.78
CA GLU A 160 -24.72 27.01 4.10
C GLU A 160 -24.63 28.54 4.10
N GLN A 161 -25.26 29.19 5.08
CA GLN A 161 -25.08 30.62 5.31
C GLN A 161 -23.74 30.85 6.04
N ILE A 162 -22.80 31.51 5.38
CA ILE A 162 -21.44 31.70 5.93
C ILE A 162 -21.22 33.10 6.52
N HIS A 163 -22.05 34.08 6.14
CA HIS A 163 -21.88 35.46 6.60
C HIS A 163 -23.19 36.25 6.52
N THR A 164 -23.29 37.28 7.36
CA THR A 164 -24.42 38.22 7.37
C THR A 164 -23.95 39.62 7.71
N CYS A 165 -24.38 40.60 6.93
CA CYS A 165 -24.13 42.02 7.17
C CYS A 165 -25.47 42.77 7.27
N SER A 166 -25.61 43.61 8.29
CA SER A 166 -26.75 44.54 8.38
C SER A 166 -26.34 45.85 7.73
N VAL A 167 -27.09 46.27 6.71
CA VAL A 167 -26.86 47.56 6.06
C VAL A 167 -27.10 48.67 7.10
N PRO A 168 -26.15 49.59 7.30
CA PRO A 168 -26.35 50.71 8.20
C PRO A 168 -27.52 51.58 7.75
N GLY A 169 -28.40 51.93 8.70
CA GLY A 169 -29.57 52.75 8.43
C GLY A 169 -30.88 51.97 8.50
N HIS A 170 -31.92 52.53 7.88
CA HIS A 170 -33.26 51.96 7.84
C HIS A 170 -33.45 51.11 6.57
N GLY A 171 -34.63 50.50 6.40
CA GLY A 171 -34.94 49.72 5.20
C GLY A 171 -34.89 50.58 3.93
N ILE A 172 -34.68 49.97 2.76
CA ILE A 172 -34.50 50.74 1.50
C ILE A 172 -35.67 51.69 1.20
N SER A 173 -36.87 51.36 1.66
CA SER A 173 -38.06 52.18 1.51
C SER A 173 -37.98 53.53 2.23
N SER A 174 -37.15 53.68 3.27
CA SER A 174 -37.01 54.98 3.95
C SER A 174 -36.23 56.03 3.13
N TYR A 175 -35.61 55.62 2.02
CA TYR A 175 -34.79 56.48 1.17
C TYR A 175 -35.58 57.15 0.04
N GLU A 176 -36.92 57.15 0.11
CA GLU A 176 -37.82 57.80 -0.86
C GLU A 176 -37.40 59.25 -1.20
N ALA A 177 -37.03 60.03 -0.19
CA ALA A 177 -36.62 61.43 -0.39
C ALA A 177 -35.16 61.60 -0.87
N ASN A 178 -34.32 60.57 -0.73
CA ASN A 178 -32.90 60.62 -1.11
C ASN A 178 -32.35 59.21 -1.44
N PRO A 179 -32.65 58.67 -2.63
CA PRO A 179 -32.21 57.33 -3.03
C PRO A 179 -30.69 57.15 -3.00
N GLU A 180 -29.94 58.19 -3.38
CA GLU A 180 -28.46 58.20 -3.34
C GLU A 180 -27.89 57.95 -1.93
N GLY A 181 -28.66 58.26 -0.89
CA GLY A 181 -28.29 57.99 0.50
C GLY A 181 -28.18 56.50 0.86
N LEU A 182 -28.74 55.61 0.04
CA LEU A 182 -28.68 54.16 0.24
C LEU A 182 -27.33 53.57 -0.20
N ALA A 183 -26.71 54.14 -1.22
CA ALA A 183 -25.51 53.58 -1.86
C ALA A 183 -24.33 53.37 -0.89
N PRO A 184 -23.99 54.29 0.04
CA PRO A 184 -22.91 54.08 1.00
C PRO A 184 -23.14 52.85 1.91
N GLY A 185 -24.37 52.65 2.39
CA GLY A 185 -24.72 51.52 3.25
C GLY A 185 -24.62 50.18 2.51
N LEU A 186 -25.10 50.12 1.26
CA LEU A 186 -24.95 48.93 0.43
C LEU A 186 -23.49 48.65 0.10
N ARG A 187 -22.71 49.68 -0.23
CA ARG A 187 -21.26 49.54 -0.49
C ARG A 187 -20.51 48.98 0.70
N TYR A 188 -20.89 49.33 1.93
CA TYR A 188 -20.33 48.75 3.14
C TYR A 188 -20.50 47.23 3.15
N CYS A 189 -21.73 46.71 3.06
CA CYS A 189 -21.95 45.27 3.09
C CYS A 189 -21.40 44.54 1.86
N LEU A 190 -21.41 45.17 0.67
CA LEU A 190 -20.79 44.59 -0.53
C LEU A 190 -19.27 44.49 -0.40
N SER A 191 -18.64 45.41 0.34
CA SER A 191 -17.20 45.34 0.61
C SER A 191 -16.87 44.17 1.55
N GLU A 192 -17.70 43.90 2.56
CA GLU A 192 -17.56 42.72 3.42
C GLU A 192 -17.79 41.43 2.63
N ALA A 193 -18.76 41.42 1.70
CA ALA A 193 -18.99 40.29 0.82
C ALA A 193 -17.78 40.01 -0.08
N LYS A 194 -17.16 41.05 -0.63
CA LYS A 194 -15.94 40.94 -1.43
C LYS A 194 -14.74 40.44 -0.62
N ALA A 195 -14.66 40.77 0.67
CA ALA A 195 -13.64 40.26 1.57
C ALA A 195 -13.88 38.80 1.98
N THR A 196 -15.15 38.37 2.02
CA THR A 196 -15.55 37.01 2.41
C THR A 196 -15.42 36.00 1.27
N ILE A 197 -15.75 36.40 0.03
CA ILE A 197 -15.75 35.51 -1.14
C ILE A 197 -14.36 35.48 -1.82
N PRO A 198 -13.80 34.29 -2.11
CA PRO A 198 -12.54 34.14 -2.85
C PRO A 198 -12.52 34.90 -4.18
N LYS A 199 -11.39 35.51 -4.51
CA LYS A 199 -11.25 36.44 -5.65
C LYS A 199 -11.62 35.80 -7.00
N ASP A 200 -11.29 34.53 -7.17
CA ASP A 200 -11.61 33.71 -8.34
C ASP A 200 -13.11 33.38 -8.46
N LYS A 201 -13.86 33.42 -7.35
CA LYS A 201 -15.30 33.17 -7.31
C LYS A 201 -16.15 34.44 -7.35
N GLN A 202 -15.57 35.62 -7.15
CA GLN A 202 -16.32 36.88 -7.12
C GLN A 202 -17.08 37.16 -8.42
N SER A 203 -16.52 36.81 -9.59
CA SER A 203 -17.19 37.04 -10.88
C SER A 203 -18.29 36.04 -11.20
N SER A 204 -18.23 34.83 -10.63
CA SER A 204 -19.26 33.79 -10.83
C SER A 204 -20.36 33.83 -9.77
N SER A 205 -20.16 34.56 -8.68
CA SER A 205 -21.11 34.66 -7.56
C SER A 205 -22.27 35.59 -7.91
N PRO A 206 -23.51 35.10 -8.05
CA PRO A 206 -24.65 35.97 -8.30
C PRO A 206 -25.01 36.79 -7.07
N VAL A 207 -25.53 37.99 -7.31
CA VAL A 207 -26.05 38.90 -6.29
C VAL A 207 -27.51 39.17 -6.58
N TYR A 208 -28.37 38.89 -5.60
CA TYR A 208 -29.80 39.13 -5.68
C TYR A 208 -30.22 40.14 -4.62
N LEU A 209 -31.09 41.07 -5.00
CA LEU A 209 -31.77 41.96 -4.06
C LEU A 209 -33.27 41.69 -4.15
N GLY A 210 -33.87 41.29 -3.04
CA GLY A 210 -35.30 41.07 -2.91
C GLY A 210 -35.92 42.13 -2.01
N ALA A 211 -36.73 43.01 -2.58
CA ALA A 211 -37.49 43.98 -1.82
C ALA A 211 -38.85 43.42 -1.40
N THR A 212 -39.31 43.77 -0.20
CA THR A 212 -40.53 43.20 0.39
C THR A 212 -41.67 44.21 0.48
N ALA A 213 -42.51 44.13 1.52
CA ALA A 213 -43.73 44.92 1.64
C ALA A 213 -43.50 46.44 1.60
N GLY A 214 -42.37 46.94 2.13
CA GLY A 214 -42.07 48.37 2.14
C GLY A 214 -42.01 48.98 0.73
N MET A 215 -41.30 48.33 -0.19
CA MET A 215 -41.19 48.82 -1.57
C MET A 215 -42.47 48.66 -2.37
N ARG A 216 -43.28 47.63 -2.10
CA ARG A 216 -44.62 47.50 -2.73
C ARG A 216 -45.51 48.69 -2.38
N LEU A 217 -45.48 49.15 -1.14
CA LEU A 217 -46.27 50.30 -0.71
C LEU A 217 -45.83 51.59 -1.41
N ILE A 218 -44.52 51.82 -1.54
CA ILE A 218 -44.01 53.00 -2.26
C ILE A 218 -44.33 52.90 -3.74
N HIS A 219 -44.23 51.73 -4.36
CA HIS A 219 -44.57 51.53 -5.77
C HIS A 219 -46.01 51.93 -6.10
N GLU A 220 -46.97 51.59 -5.23
CA GLU A 220 -48.38 51.96 -5.40
C GLU A 220 -48.60 53.47 -5.27
N VAL A 221 -47.81 54.16 -4.45
CA VAL A 221 -47.92 55.61 -4.23
C VAL A 221 -47.16 56.39 -5.30
N ASN A 222 -45.94 55.96 -5.61
CA ASN A 222 -45.01 56.60 -6.53
C ASN A 222 -44.01 55.58 -7.10
N SER A 223 -44.35 55.04 -8.27
CA SER A 223 -43.48 54.10 -9.00
C SER A 223 -42.17 54.73 -9.46
N THR A 224 -42.17 56.02 -9.81
CA THR A 224 -40.96 56.72 -10.29
C THR A 224 -39.89 56.82 -9.21
N ILE A 225 -40.28 57.05 -7.95
CA ILE A 225 -39.31 57.03 -6.84
C ILE A 225 -38.85 55.60 -6.55
N THR A 226 -39.75 54.63 -6.64
CA THR A 226 -39.41 53.21 -6.45
C THR A 226 -38.36 52.75 -7.48
N ASP A 227 -38.50 53.17 -8.74
CA ASP A 227 -37.54 52.86 -9.81
C ASP A 227 -36.18 53.57 -9.64
N ALA A 228 -36.16 54.68 -8.88
CA ALA A 228 -34.94 55.42 -8.58
C ALA A 228 -34.14 54.84 -7.41
N ILE A 229 -34.78 54.02 -6.56
CA ILE A 229 -34.17 53.31 -5.41
C ILE A 229 -33.59 51.98 -5.88
#